data_AF-A0A231QZ05-F1
#
_entry.id   AF-A0A231QZ05-F1
#
_cell.length_a   1.000
_cell.length_b   1.000
_cell.length_c   1.000
_cell.angle_alpha   90.00
_cell.angle_beta   90.00
_cell.angle_gamma   90.00
#
_symmetry.space_group_name_H-M   'P 1'
#
loop_
_entity.id
_entity.type
_entity.pdbx_description
1 polymer ?
#
loop_
_entity_poly.entity_id
_entity_poly.type
_entity_poly.pdbx_seq_one_letter_code
_entity_poly.pdbx_strand_id
1 'polypeptide(L)' 'FIKEYPEKEESLMGLMSSYERKGYMQGLSEGKIEGMTEGKVEVASRMLEEGLSVELIAKVTGLPGPDIEKLKVSH' A
#
# COMPACT_ATOMS: atom_id res chain seq x y z
N PHE A 1 -5.75 -52.16 0.32
CA PHE A 1 -6.64 -51.22 -0.37
C PHE A 1 -6.37 -49.84 0.21
N ILE A 2 -5.56 -49.03 -0.46
CA ILE A 2 -5.46 -47.60 -0.13
C ILE A 2 -6.80 -47.02 -0.61
N LYS A 3 -7.66 -46.61 0.33
CA LYS A 3 -8.83 -45.79 -0.03
C LYS A 3 -8.25 -44.47 -0.53
N GLU A 4 -8.17 -44.30 -1.85
CA GLU A 4 -7.97 -43.00 -2.45
C GLU A 4 -9.18 -42.15 -2.07
N TYR A 5 -8.92 -41.02 -1.41
CA TYR A 5 -9.93 -40.04 -1.02
C TYR A 5 -9.76 -38.80 -1.90
N PRO A 6 -10.14 -38.86 -3.19
CA PRO A 6 -9.94 -37.77 -4.14
C PRO A 6 -10.58 -36.45 -3.67
N GLU A 7 -11.69 -36.51 -2.93
CA GLU A 7 -12.34 -35.30 -2.37
C GLU A 7 -11.47 -34.52 -1.38
N LYS A 8 -10.58 -35.21 -0.64
CA LYS A 8 -9.67 -34.54 0.31
C LYS A 8 -8.58 -33.76 -0.42
N GLU A 9 -8.13 -34.27 -1.56
CA GLU A 9 -7.12 -33.62 -2.40
C GLU A 9 -7.72 -32.41 -3.14
N GLU A 10 -8.93 -32.54 -3.67
CA GLU A 10 -9.68 -31.42 -4.26
C GLU A 10 -9.95 -30.31 -3.23
N SER A 11 -10.33 -30.69 -2.01
CA SER A 11 -10.50 -29.73 -0.91
C SER A 11 -9.20 -29.02 -0.52
N LEU A 12 -8.07 -29.73 -0.49
CA LEU A 12 -6.77 -29.15 -0.18
C LEU A 12 -6.30 -28.20 -1.30
N MET A 13 -6.46 -28.62 -2.56
CA MET A 13 -6.13 -27.80 -3.72
C MET A 13 -6.98 -26.53 -3.75
N GLY A 14 -8.29 -26.63 -3.50
CA GLY A 14 -9.19 -25.48 -3.41
C GLY A 14 -8.80 -24.51 -2.29
N LEU A 15 -8.39 -25.04 -1.13
CA LEU A 15 -7.90 -24.22 -0.03
C LEU A 15 -6.61 -23.49 -0.41
N MET A 16 -5.66 -24.19 -1.03
CA MET A 16 -4.37 -23.62 -1.45
C MET A 16 -4.56 -22.49 -2.48
N SER A 17 -5.39 -22.72 -3.51
CA SER A 17 -5.73 -21.68 -4.49
C SER A 17 -6.46 -20.49 -3.86
N SER A 18 -7.29 -20.72 -2.83
CA SER A 18 -7.94 -19.63 -2.08
C SER A 18 -6.92 -18.77 -1.36
N TYR A 19 -5.95 -19.38 -0.67
CA TYR A 19 -4.89 -18.65 0.02
C TYR A 19 -3.98 -17.89 -0.94
N GLU A 20 -3.62 -18.49 -2.08
CA GLU A 20 -2.80 -17.85 -3.10
C GLU A 20 -3.48 -16.60 -3.67
N ARG A 21 -4.77 -16.71 -3.99
CA ARG A 21 -5.59 -15.57 -4.43
C ARG A 21 -5.69 -14.48 -3.37
N LYS A 22 -5.93 -14.86 -2.10
CA LYS A 22 -6.00 -13.91 -0.99
C LYS A 22 -4.67 -13.16 -0.82
N GLY A 23 -3.55 -13.88 -0.83
CA GLY A 23 -2.21 -13.28 -0.73
C GLY A 23 -1.93 -12.31 -1.87
N TYR A 24 -2.25 -12.68 -3.10
CA TYR A 24 -2.10 -11.80 -4.26
C TYR A 24 -2.96 -10.53 -4.15
N MET A 25 -4.23 -10.67 -3.78
CA MET A 25 -5.13 -9.52 -3.60
C MET A 25 -4.69 -8.60 -2.46
N GLN A 26 -4.22 -9.17 -1.35
CA GLN A 26 -3.69 -8.42 -0.22
C GLN A 26 -2.44 -7.64 -0.64
N GLY A 27 -1.46 -8.31 -1.28
CA GLY A 27 -0.23 -7.65 -1.74
C GLY A 27 -0.49 -6.53 -2.76
N LEU A 28 -1.43 -6.72 -3.69
CA LEU A 28 -1.85 -5.65 -4.60
C LEU A 28 -2.48 -4.46 -3.86
N SER A 29 -3.32 -4.73 -2.86
CA SER A 29 -3.97 -3.68 -2.07
C SER A 29 -2.96 -2.90 -1.23
N GLU A 30 -2.07 -3.61 -0.53
CA GLU A 30 -1.00 -3.02 0.29
C GLU A 30 -0.06 -2.19 -0.58
N GLY A 31 0.49 -2.76 -1.65
CA GLY A 31 1.41 -2.05 -2.54
C GLY A 31 0.79 -0.82 -3.22
N LYS A 32 -0.52 -0.85 -3.52
CA LYS A 32 -1.22 0.33 -4.04
C LYS A 32 -1.33 1.45 -2.99
N ILE A 33 -1.60 1.10 -1.74
CA ILE A 33 -1.72 2.08 -0.64
C ILE A 33 -0.34 2.66 -0.32
N GLU A 34 0.68 1.82 -0.21
CA GLU A 34 2.07 2.23 0.03
C GLU A 34 2.56 3.16 -1.08
N GLY A 35 2.48 2.75 -2.35
CA GLY A 35 2.95 3.57 -3.47
C GLY A 35 2.20 4.90 -3.61
N MET A 36 0.90 4.94 -3.31
CA MET A 36 0.14 6.20 -3.32
C MET A 36 0.57 7.12 -2.15
N THR A 37 0.93 6.56 -1.00
CA THR A 37 1.38 7.32 0.15
C THR A 37 2.79 7.87 -0.08
N GLU A 38 3.71 7.02 -0.52
CA GLU A 38 5.09 7.39 -0.86
C GLU A 38 5.11 8.48 -1.93
N GLY A 39 4.34 8.33 -3.02
CA GLY A 39 4.28 9.33 -4.08
C GLY A 39 3.74 10.69 -3.60
N LYS A 40 2.76 10.70 -2.69
CA LYS A 40 2.27 11.96 -2.09
C LYS A 40 3.34 12.64 -1.23
N VAL A 41 4.07 11.87 -0.43
CA VAL A 41 5.14 12.37 0.43
C VAL A 41 6.30 12.92 -0.41
N GLU A 42 6.71 12.20 -1.46
CA GLU A 42 7.77 12.63 -2.37
C GLU A 42 7.41 13.96 -3.06
N VAL A 43 6.19 14.07 -3.58
CA VAL A 43 5.71 15.32 -4.20
C VAL A 43 5.63 16.45 -3.16
N ALA A 44 5.13 16.19 -1.96
CA ALA A 44 5.07 17.19 -0.89
C ALA A 44 6.47 17.69 -0.48
N SER A 45 7.47 16.81 -0.43
CA SER A 45 8.87 17.16 -0.15
C SER A 45 9.41 18.13 -1.20
N ARG A 46 9.27 17.78 -2.49
CA ARG A 46 9.71 18.64 -3.59
C ARG A 46 8.99 19.99 -3.58
N MET A 47 7.70 20.00 -3.29
CA MET A 47 6.93 21.24 -3.18
C MET A 47 7.45 22.14 -2.05
N LEU A 48 7.88 21.57 -0.92
CA LEU A 48 8.52 22.32 0.17
C LEU A 48 9.89 22.87 -0.26
N GLU A 49 10.68 22.09 -0.98
CA GLU A 49 11.98 22.51 -1.53
C GLU A 49 11.83 23.70 -2.50
N GLU A 50 10.77 23.70 -3.31
CA GLU A 50 10.37 24.82 -4.18
C GLU A 50 9.79 26.03 -3.42
N GLY A 51 9.72 25.97 -2.09
CA GLY A 51 9.28 27.07 -1.23
C GLY A 51 7.77 27.26 -1.15
N LEU A 52 6.97 26.27 -1.55
CA LEU A 52 5.50 26.34 -1.45
C LEU A 52 5.04 26.27 0.01
N SER A 53 3.92 26.94 0.31
CA SER A 53 3.37 26.96 1.67
C SER A 53 2.78 25.61 2.08
N VAL A 54 2.89 25.28 3.37
CA VAL A 54 2.32 24.05 3.94
C VAL A 54 0.82 23.94 3.67
N GLU A 55 0.08 25.06 3.74
CA GLU A 55 -1.35 25.13 3.44
C GLU A 55 -1.67 24.73 1.99
N LEU A 56 -0.90 25.23 1.02
CA LEU A 56 -1.07 24.88 -0.38
C LEU A 56 -0.76 23.40 -0.63
N ILE A 57 0.33 22.91 -0.04
CA ILE A 57 0.75 21.51 -0.18
C ILE A 57 -0.31 20.58 0.43
N ALA A 58 -0.84 20.91 1.60
CA ALA A 58 -1.92 20.15 2.24
C ALA A 58 -3.17 20.10 1.36
N LYS A 59 -3.54 21.24 0.74
CA LYS A 59 -4.68 21.32 -0.18
C LYS A 59 -4.49 20.47 -1.43
N VAL A 60 -3.28 20.42 -2.00
CA VAL A 60 -3.01 19.71 -3.26
C VAL A 60 -2.79 18.21 -3.05
N THR A 61 -2.00 17.83 -2.05
CA THR A 61 -1.65 16.42 -1.78
C THR A 61 -2.68 15.70 -0.93
N GLY A 62 -3.49 16.45 -0.19
CA GLY A 62 -4.41 15.94 0.82
C GLY A 62 -3.70 15.39 2.06
N LEU A 63 -2.39 15.65 2.21
CA LEU A 63 -1.66 15.29 3.41
C LEU A 63 -1.98 16.27 4.57
N PRO A 64 -2.02 15.80 5.82
CA PRO A 64 -2.15 16.67 6.97
C PRO A 64 -0.97 17.65 7.08
N GLY A 65 -1.24 18.90 7.45
CA GLY A 65 -0.20 19.90 7.72
C GLY A 65 0.91 19.40 8.66
N PRO A 66 0.60 18.75 9.79
CA PRO A 66 1.62 18.18 10.67
C PRO A 66 2.53 17.13 10.03
N ASP A 67 2.03 16.36 9.05
CA ASP A 67 2.84 15.38 8.35
C ASP A 67 3.75 16.04 7.32
N ILE A 68 3.28 17.10 6.65
CA ILE A 68 4.10 17.93 5.76
C ILE A 68 5.19 18.66 6.55
N GLU A 69 4.90 19.17 7.74
CA GLU A 69 5.90 19.84 8.58
C GLU A 69 7.05 18.92 9.00
N LYS A 70 6.78 17.63 9.23
CA LYS A 70 7.83 16.64 9.53
C LYS A 70 8.80 16.46 8.37
N LEU A 71 8.36 16.68 7.12
CA LEU A 71 9.22 16.56 5.94
C LEU A 71 10.26 17.69 5.86
N LYS A 72 10.03 18.83 6.53
CA LYS A 72 11.00 19.93 6.59
C LYS A 72 12.29 19.60 7.35
N VAL A 73 12.29 18.52 8.15
CA VAL A 73 13.37 18.23 9.12
C VAL A 73 14.47 17.34 8.51
N SER A 74 14.28 16.83 7.29
CA SER A 74 15.30 16.05 6.59
C SER A 74 16.30 17.00 5.90
N HIS A 75 17.39 17.33 6.60
CA HIS A 75 18.60 17.92 6.03
C HIS A 75 19.53 16.84 5.47
#